data_AF-A0A946I7Q2-F1
#
_entry.id   AF-A0A946I7Q2-F1
#
_cell.length_a   1.000
_cell.length_b   1.000
_cell.length_c   1.000
_cell.angle_alpha   90.00
_cell.angle_beta   90.00
_cell.angle_gamma   90.00
#
_symmetry.space_group_name_H-M   'P 1'
#
loop_
_entity.id
_entity.type
_entity.pdbx_description
1 polymer ?
#
loop_
_entity_poly.entity_id
_entity_poly.type
_entity_poly.pdbx_seq_one_letter_code
_entity_poly.pdbx_strand_id
1 'polypeptide(L)'
;MKNIALLVVVIFFSQSTFAQNIEFKNSNYKSDKEGLKLAKENIKFADNFRDNAIIEMLAMHDAELLYSQAVFYYQKAQSFNPNNAELNYKIGSCMLFTHNKENAFSYLKKAASLSNDFPNDFLFYKGMCLQLDGEFGNAIEQFELFRNSAKKKELELFEMLAKKYIKECNSSVDVLSQTHRIWVDNLSLNTEYDDWSPCLSADGDLLLFTSNRPNENSANNIGSYDQDIYYSNKKSRKFKLIFPLSELNSSSDDVSGGLSYDGQRLLIFKEEDGNTDVYESELNGKYWGEVNRKMGKKSRGGNTDKNETFASFDPPDIKVYYITDGGHSGNKNIYFSGVMNRERNIWGKGQSAGVVNTKFQEGSVYIHPDGKTMYFSSKGHNTLGGYDIFVSYVDDLGHWGKPINLGYPINTPYDDLFYSATASGRYAFIASNRAGGKGGLDIYKVTYWGTDKPMSTDVQDQLIASIAKPVSDNTIAKPILVEEKSLTVFKGKVLDAITKKPIKAAIEIILNETGKVYTSFFSNSATGKFLLSLPAGNNYGISVSADGYLFHSENFDLPKGDGFNSVTKDVELKNIKIGSNIALRNVFFNTGK
;
A
#
# COMPACT_ATOMS: atom_id res chain seq x y z
N MET A 1 -58.89 -4.45 54.51
CA MET A 1 -58.39 -5.35 53.44
C MET A 1 -59.17 -4.99 52.18
N LYS A 2 -58.58 -4.19 51.27
CA LYS A 2 -57.84 -4.62 50.04
C LYS A 2 -58.80 -5.34 49.07
N ASN A 3 -59.03 -4.96 47.81
CA ASN A 3 -58.28 -4.13 46.85
C ASN A 3 -59.26 -3.60 45.78
N ILE A 4 -59.13 -2.33 45.38
CA ILE A 4 -59.64 -1.82 44.09
C ILE A 4 -58.40 -1.64 43.21
N ALA A 5 -58.28 -2.45 42.17
CA ALA A 5 -57.21 -2.33 41.19
C ALA A 5 -57.57 -1.22 40.18
N LEU A 6 -56.88 -0.09 40.28
CA LEU A 6 -56.94 1.00 39.32
C LEU A 6 -55.99 0.66 38.16
N LEU A 7 -56.54 0.38 36.98
CA LEU A 7 -55.77 0.16 35.76
C LEU A 7 -55.32 1.54 35.23
N VAL A 8 -54.06 1.91 35.47
CA VAL A 8 -53.44 3.10 34.88
C VAL A 8 -52.89 2.72 33.51
N VAL A 9 -53.57 3.16 32.45
CA VAL A 9 -53.04 3.10 31.08
C VAL A 9 -52.04 4.24 30.93
N VAL A 10 -50.75 3.92 30.99
CA VAL A 10 -49.67 4.85 30.66
C VAL A 10 -49.50 4.87 29.15
N ILE A 11 -50.01 5.90 28.49
CA ILE A 11 -49.73 6.18 27.09
C ILE A 11 -48.33 6.81 27.02
N PHE A 12 -47.33 6.01 26.65
CA PHE A 12 -46.03 6.54 26.24
C PHE A 12 -46.18 7.21 24.87
N PHE A 13 -46.39 8.53 24.87
CA PHE A 13 -46.10 9.34 23.69
C PHE A 13 -44.58 9.42 23.55
N SER A 14 -43.99 8.60 22.67
CA SER A 14 -42.64 8.85 22.18
C SER A 14 -42.68 10.12 21.32
N GLN A 15 -42.46 11.28 21.94
CA GLN A 15 -42.13 12.48 21.18
C GLN A 15 -40.74 12.28 20.60
N SER A 16 -40.68 11.97 19.31
CA SER A 16 -39.47 12.13 18.52
C SER A 16 -39.16 13.62 18.47
N THR A 17 -38.46 14.14 19.48
CA THR A 17 -37.92 15.50 19.43
C THR A 17 -36.84 15.50 18.36
N PHE A 18 -37.17 15.98 17.15
CA PHE A 18 -36.15 16.33 16.18
C PHE A 18 -35.20 17.32 16.85
N ALA A 19 -33.90 17.06 16.77
CA ALA A 19 -32.92 18.04 17.21
C ALA A 19 -33.14 19.31 16.37
N GLN A 20 -33.24 20.47 17.02
CA GLN A 20 -33.52 21.71 16.32
C GLN A 20 -32.28 22.15 15.54
N ASN A 21 -32.44 22.46 14.24
CA ASN A 21 -31.41 23.12 13.46
C ASN A 21 -31.20 24.55 13.96
N ILE A 22 -29.97 24.90 14.34
CA ILE A 22 -29.59 26.22 14.84
C ILE A 22 -28.65 26.88 13.83
N GLU A 23 -29.08 27.99 13.25
CA GLU A 23 -28.27 28.77 12.32
C GLU A 23 -27.28 29.69 13.05
N PHE A 24 -26.17 30.03 12.38
CA PHE A 24 -25.20 31.04 12.82
C PHE A 24 -25.74 32.48 12.67
N LYS A 25 -26.92 32.75 13.24
CA LYS A 25 -27.56 34.07 13.25
C LYS A 25 -27.33 34.76 14.60
N ASN A 26 -27.16 36.08 14.57
CA ASN A 26 -26.93 36.88 15.80
C ASN A 26 -28.08 36.72 16.82
N SER A 27 -29.30 36.44 16.36
CA SER A 27 -30.47 36.18 17.20
C SER A 27 -30.28 34.97 18.13
N ASN A 28 -29.51 33.98 17.71
CA ASN A 28 -29.33 32.70 18.41
C ASN A 28 -28.17 32.76 19.41
N TYR A 29 -27.24 33.72 19.26
CA TYR A 29 -26.03 33.84 20.07
C TYR A 29 -25.85 35.27 20.62
N LYS A 30 -26.86 35.76 21.33
CA LYS A 30 -26.84 37.13 21.89
C LYS A 30 -25.77 37.32 22.96
N SER A 31 -25.48 36.27 23.73
CA SER A 31 -24.53 36.26 24.84
C SER A 31 -23.07 36.00 24.42
N ASP A 32 -22.84 35.43 23.24
CA ASP A 32 -21.49 35.11 22.75
C ASP A 32 -21.31 35.54 21.29
N LYS A 33 -21.13 36.86 21.11
CA LYS A 33 -20.96 37.48 19.79
C LYS A 33 -19.57 37.24 19.21
N GLU A 34 -18.54 37.18 20.06
CA GLU A 34 -17.16 36.94 19.61
C GLU A 34 -16.97 35.49 19.17
N GLY A 35 -17.52 34.52 19.91
CA GLY A 35 -17.55 33.11 19.48
C GLY A 35 -18.30 32.93 18.16
N LEU A 36 -19.45 33.60 17.99
CA LEU A 36 -20.18 33.59 16.72
C LEU A 36 -19.35 34.19 15.57
N LYS A 37 -18.66 35.30 15.81
CA LYS A 37 -17.80 35.95 14.81
C LYS A 37 -16.67 35.02 14.39
N LEU A 38 -15.96 34.43 15.36
CA LEU A 38 -14.87 33.49 15.10
C LEU A 38 -15.38 32.24 14.36
N ALA A 39 -16.54 31.70 14.72
CA ALA A 39 -17.12 30.55 14.02
C ALA A 39 -17.45 30.88 12.56
N LYS A 40 -18.01 32.06 12.28
CA LYS A 40 -18.26 32.54 10.91
C LYS A 40 -16.98 32.74 10.11
N GLU A 41 -15.91 33.25 10.73
CA GLU A 41 -14.60 33.38 10.09
C GLU A 41 -14.03 32.01 9.71
N ASN A 42 -14.09 31.02 10.61
CA ASN A 42 -13.68 29.65 10.32
C ASN A 42 -14.51 29.03 9.18
N ILE A 43 -15.83 29.21 9.16
CA ILE A 43 -16.69 28.74 8.06
C ILE A 43 -16.25 29.35 6.73
N LYS A 44 -15.94 30.65 6.71
CA LYS A 44 -15.49 31.34 5.49
C LYS A 44 -14.15 30.79 4.98
N PHE A 45 -13.20 30.51 5.86
CA PHE A 45 -11.94 29.87 5.47
C PHE A 45 -12.17 28.47 4.94
N ALA A 46 -12.98 27.67 5.63
CA ALA A 46 -13.32 26.32 5.23
C ALA A 46 -14.05 26.26 3.88
N ASP A 47 -14.99 27.17 3.63
CA ASP A 47 -15.70 27.29 2.36
C ASP A 47 -14.73 27.56 1.20
N ASN A 48 -13.72 28.43 1.38
CA ASN A 48 -12.69 28.68 0.37
C ASN A 48 -11.91 27.39 0.02
N PHE A 49 -11.43 26.67 1.03
CA PHE A 49 -10.71 25.42 0.81
C PHE A 49 -11.60 24.36 0.13
N ARG A 50 -12.86 24.22 0.58
CA ARG A 50 -13.84 23.29 0.01
C ARG A 50 -14.14 23.63 -1.45
N ASP A 51 -14.34 24.89 -1.79
CA ASP A 51 -14.65 25.32 -3.15
C ASP A 51 -13.48 25.00 -4.10
N ASN A 52 -12.24 25.26 -3.70
CA ASN A 52 -11.06 24.87 -4.47
C ASN A 52 -10.92 23.34 -4.56
N ALA A 53 -11.19 22.62 -3.48
CA ALA A 53 -11.14 21.16 -3.45
C ALA A 53 -12.16 20.53 -4.42
N ILE A 54 -13.37 21.11 -4.51
CA ILE A 54 -14.40 20.67 -5.46
C ILE A 54 -13.93 20.88 -6.91
N ILE A 55 -13.24 21.98 -7.22
CA ILE A 55 -12.69 22.21 -8.56
C ILE A 55 -11.69 21.11 -8.93
N GLU A 56 -10.74 20.80 -8.05
CA GLU A 56 -9.74 19.75 -8.27
C GLU A 56 -10.40 18.36 -8.38
N MET A 57 -11.36 18.05 -7.50
CA MET A 57 -12.09 16.78 -7.50
C MET A 57 -12.90 16.58 -8.78
N LEU A 58 -13.57 17.62 -9.29
CA LEU A 58 -14.30 17.57 -10.56
C LEU A 58 -13.35 17.47 -11.77
N ALA A 59 -12.13 17.99 -11.65
CA ALA A 59 -11.04 17.78 -12.61
C ALA A 59 -10.38 16.39 -12.47
N MET A 60 -10.82 15.56 -11.51
CA MET A 60 -10.25 14.26 -11.15
C MET A 60 -8.82 14.32 -10.61
N HIS A 61 -8.39 15.49 -10.15
CA HIS A 61 -7.10 15.68 -9.48
C HIS A 61 -7.17 15.31 -8.00
N ASP A 62 -6.00 15.16 -7.40
CA ASP A 62 -5.87 14.93 -5.96
C ASP A 62 -6.20 16.20 -5.17
N ALA A 63 -7.07 16.08 -4.17
CA ALA A 63 -7.62 17.22 -3.43
C ALA A 63 -7.64 16.99 -1.91
N GLU A 64 -7.00 15.91 -1.45
CA GLU A 64 -7.02 15.46 -0.04
C GLU A 64 -6.65 16.60 0.93
N LEU A 65 -5.52 17.27 0.70
CA LEU A 65 -5.04 18.34 1.58
C LEU A 65 -6.02 19.50 1.71
N LEU A 66 -6.64 19.92 0.59
CA LEU A 66 -7.64 20.99 0.58
C LEU A 66 -8.90 20.59 1.37
N TYR A 67 -9.34 19.34 1.22
CA TYR A 67 -10.47 18.82 1.99
C TYR A 67 -10.13 18.70 3.48
N SER A 68 -8.94 18.25 3.83
CA SER A 68 -8.46 18.16 5.23
C SER A 68 -8.37 19.54 5.88
N GLN A 69 -7.88 20.56 5.16
CA GLN A 69 -7.92 21.96 5.63
C GLN A 69 -9.36 22.46 5.82
N ALA A 70 -10.27 22.17 4.89
CA ALA A 70 -11.67 22.54 5.03
C ALA A 70 -12.31 21.89 6.28
N VAL A 71 -12.10 20.59 6.49
CA VAL A 71 -12.59 19.85 7.66
C VAL A 71 -12.07 20.47 8.95
N PHE A 72 -10.78 20.78 9.04
CA PHE A 72 -10.18 21.40 10.22
C PHE A 72 -10.88 22.70 10.62
N TYR A 73 -11.07 23.62 9.66
CA TYR A 73 -11.73 24.90 9.94
C TYR A 73 -13.24 24.72 10.21
N TYR A 74 -13.93 23.82 9.50
CA TYR A 74 -15.34 23.53 9.81
C TYR A 74 -15.51 22.93 11.21
N GLN A 75 -14.63 22.03 11.65
CA GLN A 75 -14.69 21.44 12.99
C GLN A 75 -14.47 22.48 14.09
N LYS A 76 -13.61 23.49 13.86
CA LYS A 76 -13.50 24.65 14.75
C LYS A 76 -14.83 25.39 14.89
N ALA A 77 -15.53 25.63 13.78
CA ALA A 77 -16.86 26.25 13.83
C ALA A 77 -17.92 25.33 14.46
N GLN A 78 -17.80 24.02 14.25
CA GLN A 78 -18.71 23.01 14.80
C GLN A 78 -18.60 22.89 16.31
N SER A 79 -17.40 23.12 16.88
CA SER A 79 -17.19 23.16 18.33
C SER A 79 -18.05 24.24 19.02
N PHE A 80 -18.34 25.33 18.30
CA PHE A 80 -19.23 26.40 18.75
C PHE A 80 -20.72 26.04 18.57
N ASN A 81 -21.09 25.41 17.44
CA ASN A 81 -22.46 25.01 17.16
C ASN A 81 -22.53 23.67 16.40
N PRO A 82 -22.69 22.54 17.11
CA PRO A 82 -22.77 21.23 16.48
C PRO A 82 -24.14 20.93 15.84
N ASN A 83 -25.19 21.71 16.17
CA ASN A 83 -26.57 21.49 15.70
C ASN A 83 -26.91 22.36 14.48
N ASN A 84 -26.01 22.47 13.51
CA ASN A 84 -26.26 23.14 12.25
C ASN A 84 -26.25 22.13 11.08
N ALA A 85 -27.38 21.99 10.37
CA ALA A 85 -27.53 21.00 9.31
C ALA A 85 -26.54 21.20 8.16
N GLU A 86 -26.38 22.45 7.69
CA GLU A 86 -25.48 22.79 6.58
C GLU A 86 -24.02 22.50 6.93
N LEU A 87 -23.57 22.88 8.13
CA LEU A 87 -22.20 22.64 8.58
C LEU A 87 -21.89 21.14 8.68
N ASN A 88 -22.81 20.34 9.24
CA ASN A 88 -22.64 18.89 9.29
C ASN A 88 -22.60 18.27 7.88
N TYR A 89 -23.44 18.74 6.96
CA TYR A 89 -23.39 18.32 5.55
C TYR A 89 -22.03 18.66 4.92
N LYS A 90 -21.53 19.89 5.09
CA LYS A 90 -20.24 20.35 4.57
C LYS A 90 -19.09 19.48 5.09
N ILE A 91 -19.04 19.25 6.39
CA ILE A 91 -18.03 18.37 7.02
C ILE A 91 -18.10 16.95 6.44
N GLY A 92 -19.29 16.34 6.44
CA GLY A 92 -19.46 14.98 5.91
C GLY A 92 -19.07 14.85 4.44
N SER A 93 -19.43 15.84 3.62
CA SER A 93 -19.06 15.87 2.20
C SER A 93 -17.54 15.99 1.98
N CYS A 94 -16.83 16.76 2.82
CA CYS A 94 -15.38 16.89 2.73
C CYS A 94 -14.67 15.63 3.23
N MET A 95 -15.14 15.02 4.32
CA MET A 95 -14.53 13.83 4.92
C MET A 95 -14.45 12.64 3.96
N LEU A 96 -15.38 12.52 3.01
CA LEU A 96 -15.35 11.47 1.97
C LEU A 96 -14.05 11.45 1.14
N PHE A 97 -13.32 12.56 1.11
CA PHE A 97 -12.11 12.75 0.32
C PHE A 97 -10.84 12.91 1.19
N THR A 98 -10.93 12.65 2.49
CA THR A 98 -9.78 12.60 3.40
C THR A 98 -9.49 11.17 3.82
N HIS A 99 -8.41 10.96 4.58
CA HIS A 99 -8.13 9.65 5.17
C HIS A 99 -9.13 9.23 6.27
N ASN A 100 -10.04 10.12 6.70
CA ASN A 100 -11.02 9.87 7.76
C ASN A 100 -12.46 9.67 7.22
N LYS A 101 -12.57 9.08 6.02
CA LYS A 101 -13.85 8.98 5.28
C LYS A 101 -14.91 8.10 5.94
N GLU A 102 -14.50 7.18 6.82
CA GLU A 102 -15.39 6.37 7.66
C GLU A 102 -16.29 7.24 8.55
N ASN A 103 -15.86 8.44 8.92
CA ASN A 103 -16.64 9.35 9.76
C ASN A 103 -17.69 10.14 8.98
N ALA A 104 -17.60 10.22 7.64
CA ALA A 104 -18.45 11.07 6.81
C ALA A 104 -19.94 10.80 7.01
N PHE A 105 -20.34 9.53 7.08
CA PHE A 105 -21.75 9.17 7.15
C PHE A 105 -22.41 9.63 8.47
N SER A 106 -21.65 9.66 9.57
CA SER A 106 -22.15 10.14 10.86
C SER A 106 -22.59 11.60 10.77
N TYR A 107 -21.81 12.44 10.09
CA TYR A 107 -22.11 13.85 9.86
C TYR A 107 -23.27 14.04 8.88
N LEU A 108 -23.33 13.28 7.79
CA LEU A 108 -24.46 13.36 6.86
C LEU A 108 -25.78 12.90 7.50
N LYS A 109 -25.76 11.86 8.34
CA LYS A 109 -26.91 11.43 9.15
C LYS A 109 -27.34 12.53 10.13
N LYS A 110 -26.37 13.15 10.82
CA LYS A 110 -26.64 14.28 11.72
C LYS A 110 -27.26 15.45 10.98
N ALA A 111 -26.75 15.81 9.80
CA ALA A 111 -27.33 16.84 8.94
C ALA A 111 -28.80 16.51 8.64
N ALA A 112 -29.08 15.32 8.09
CA ALA A 112 -30.42 14.87 7.74
C ALA A 112 -31.40 14.76 8.93
N SER A 113 -30.89 14.59 10.15
CA SER A 113 -31.73 14.62 11.37
C SER A 113 -32.17 16.03 11.78
N LEU A 114 -31.47 17.07 11.31
CA LEU A 114 -31.71 18.48 11.66
C LEU A 114 -32.54 19.22 10.61
N SER A 115 -32.41 18.85 9.33
CA SER A 115 -33.09 19.50 8.20
C SER A 115 -33.45 18.46 7.15
N ASN A 116 -34.48 18.75 6.35
CA ASN A 116 -34.81 18.03 5.12
C ASN A 116 -34.50 18.84 3.85
N ASP A 117 -33.99 20.06 4.01
CA ASP A 117 -33.64 20.98 2.94
C ASP A 117 -32.12 20.95 2.74
N PHE A 118 -31.68 20.34 1.63
CA PHE A 118 -30.27 20.20 1.25
C PHE A 118 -30.05 20.53 -0.22
N PRO A 119 -28.81 20.91 -0.60
CA PRO A 119 -28.42 20.97 -2.00
C PRO A 119 -28.56 19.60 -2.68
N ASN A 120 -28.74 19.59 -4.01
CA ASN A 120 -28.96 18.34 -4.76
C ASN A 120 -27.78 17.36 -4.62
N ASP A 121 -26.54 17.88 -4.62
CA ASP A 121 -25.32 17.09 -4.44
C ASP A 121 -25.25 16.32 -3.11
N PHE A 122 -26.13 16.59 -2.14
CA PHE A 122 -26.30 15.76 -0.94
C PHE A 122 -26.58 14.30 -1.30
N LEU A 123 -27.41 14.06 -2.32
CA LEU A 123 -27.73 12.72 -2.81
C LEU A 123 -26.49 12.01 -3.35
N PHE A 124 -25.61 12.74 -4.04
CA PHE A 124 -24.35 12.21 -4.55
C PHE A 124 -23.43 11.76 -3.41
N TYR A 125 -23.19 12.62 -2.41
CA TYR A 125 -22.34 12.26 -1.25
C TYR A 125 -22.96 11.14 -0.39
N LYS A 126 -24.29 11.10 -0.28
CA LYS A 126 -24.99 9.98 0.39
C LYS A 126 -24.79 8.66 -0.35
N GLY A 127 -24.80 8.67 -1.69
CA GLY A 127 -24.46 7.51 -2.51
C GLY A 127 -23.05 6.99 -2.22
N MET A 128 -22.07 7.90 -2.11
CA MET A 128 -20.69 7.53 -1.74
C MET A 128 -20.61 6.89 -0.35
N CYS A 129 -21.32 7.43 0.66
CA CYS A 129 -21.37 6.80 1.99
C CYS A 129 -21.97 5.37 1.95
N LEU A 130 -23.04 5.16 1.19
CA LEU A 130 -23.65 3.84 1.03
C LEU A 130 -22.70 2.86 0.33
N GLN A 131 -21.93 3.33 -0.65
CA GLN A 131 -20.90 2.53 -1.29
C GLN A 131 -19.80 2.12 -0.28
N LEU A 132 -19.36 3.03 0.60
CA LEU A 132 -18.41 2.71 1.67
C LEU A 132 -18.93 1.63 2.61
N ASP A 133 -20.22 1.66 2.93
CA ASP A 133 -20.90 0.64 3.75
C ASP A 133 -21.13 -0.69 3.02
N GLY A 134 -20.77 -0.78 1.72
CA GLY A 134 -21.01 -1.97 0.88
C GLY A 134 -22.47 -2.11 0.39
N GLU A 135 -23.30 -1.09 0.61
CA GLU A 135 -24.70 -1.02 0.19
C GLU A 135 -24.79 -0.56 -1.29
N PHE A 136 -24.13 -1.27 -2.19
CA PHE A 136 -23.93 -0.85 -3.59
C PHE A 136 -25.24 -0.61 -4.36
N GLY A 137 -26.28 -1.40 -4.12
CA GLY A 137 -27.60 -1.20 -4.74
C GLY A 137 -28.23 0.13 -4.33
N ASN A 138 -28.24 0.40 -3.01
CA ASN A 138 -28.75 1.66 -2.46
C ASN A 138 -27.90 2.86 -2.91
N ALA A 139 -26.59 2.67 -3.05
CA ALA A 139 -25.68 3.69 -3.59
C ALA A 139 -26.07 4.09 -5.03
N ILE A 140 -26.28 3.10 -5.91
CA ILE A 140 -26.75 3.33 -7.29
C ILE A 140 -28.04 4.13 -7.31
N GLU A 141 -29.02 3.77 -6.47
CA GLU A 141 -30.28 4.52 -6.37
C GLU A 141 -30.06 5.99 -6.01
N GLN A 142 -29.18 6.30 -5.05
CA GLN A 142 -28.90 7.69 -4.69
C GLN A 142 -28.19 8.46 -5.82
N PHE A 143 -27.24 7.83 -6.51
CA PHE A 143 -26.57 8.46 -7.66
C PHE A 143 -27.54 8.73 -8.82
N GLU A 144 -28.46 7.80 -9.12
CA GLU A 144 -29.46 8.01 -10.16
C GLU A 144 -30.51 9.06 -9.75
N LEU A 145 -30.91 9.10 -8.48
CA LEU A 145 -31.77 10.18 -7.96
C LEU A 145 -31.09 11.54 -8.12
N PHE A 146 -29.81 11.66 -7.75
CA PHE A 146 -29.02 12.87 -7.99
C PHE A 146 -29.03 13.27 -9.47
N ARG A 147 -28.73 12.33 -10.37
CA ARG A 147 -28.69 12.60 -11.82
C ARG A 147 -30.03 13.09 -12.37
N ASN A 148 -31.14 12.59 -11.82
CA ASN A 148 -32.49 12.96 -12.25
C ASN A 148 -32.99 14.28 -11.65
N SER A 149 -32.54 14.64 -10.43
CA SER A 149 -33.02 15.84 -9.72
C SER A 149 -32.09 17.06 -9.84
N ALA A 150 -30.81 16.84 -10.17
CA ALA A 150 -29.81 17.91 -10.25
C ALA A 150 -30.13 18.94 -11.35
N LYS A 151 -29.75 20.19 -11.12
CA LYS A 151 -29.86 21.23 -12.15
C LYS A 151 -28.90 20.92 -13.29
N LYS A 152 -29.26 21.24 -14.54
CA LYS A 152 -28.45 20.93 -15.73
C LYS A 152 -26.96 21.28 -15.58
N LYS A 153 -26.62 22.49 -15.10
CA LYS A 153 -25.22 22.93 -14.92
C LYS A 153 -24.47 22.13 -13.85
N GLU A 154 -25.15 21.74 -12.78
CA GLU A 154 -24.59 20.95 -11.70
C GLU A 154 -24.37 19.51 -12.18
N LEU A 155 -25.35 18.94 -12.88
CA LEU A 155 -25.23 17.63 -13.50
C LEU A 155 -24.07 17.58 -14.49
N GLU A 156 -23.92 18.58 -15.37
CA GLU A 156 -22.81 18.65 -16.34
C GLU A 156 -21.42 18.53 -15.69
N LEU A 157 -21.25 19.05 -14.47
CA LEU A 157 -20.01 18.94 -13.70
C LEU A 157 -19.81 17.53 -13.11
N PHE A 158 -20.85 16.97 -12.49
CA PHE A 158 -20.76 15.71 -11.74
C PHE A 158 -21.01 14.45 -12.59
N GLU A 159 -21.56 14.58 -13.80
CA GLU A 159 -22.06 13.44 -14.59
C GLU A 159 -21.00 12.36 -14.82
N MET A 160 -19.75 12.75 -15.04
CA MET A 160 -18.66 11.79 -15.19
C MET A 160 -18.38 11.00 -13.91
N LEU A 161 -18.38 11.66 -12.76
CA LEU A 161 -18.17 11.01 -11.46
C LEU A 161 -19.37 10.16 -11.08
N ALA A 162 -20.60 10.64 -11.27
CA ALA A 162 -21.80 9.87 -10.99
C ALA A 162 -21.81 8.57 -11.83
N LYS A 163 -21.50 8.65 -13.13
CA LYS A 163 -21.34 7.48 -13.99
C LYS A 163 -20.21 6.55 -13.54
N LYS A 164 -19.09 7.11 -13.06
CA LYS A 164 -17.97 6.33 -12.52
C LYS A 164 -18.44 5.50 -11.31
N TYR A 165 -19.01 6.16 -10.30
CA TYR A 165 -19.46 5.48 -9.07
C TYR A 165 -20.57 4.46 -9.33
N ILE A 166 -21.53 4.76 -10.22
CA ILE A 166 -22.55 3.78 -10.64
C ILE A 166 -21.88 2.56 -11.30
N LYS A 167 -20.87 2.76 -12.16
CA LYS A 167 -20.15 1.67 -12.81
C LYS A 167 -19.39 0.80 -11.81
N GLU A 168 -18.76 1.41 -10.80
CA GLU A 168 -18.07 0.71 -9.72
C GLU A 168 -19.03 -0.15 -8.91
N CYS A 169 -20.15 0.44 -8.48
CA CYS A 169 -21.19 -0.28 -7.75
C CYS A 169 -21.74 -1.47 -8.55
N ASN A 170 -21.95 -1.32 -9.86
CA ASN A 170 -22.38 -2.43 -10.72
C ASN A 170 -21.30 -3.52 -10.86
N SER A 171 -20.01 -3.13 -10.91
CA SER A 171 -18.89 -4.07 -11.05
C SER A 171 -18.55 -4.80 -9.74
N SER A 172 -19.10 -4.35 -8.61
CA SER A 172 -18.83 -4.92 -7.28
C SER A 172 -19.16 -6.41 -7.19
N VAL A 173 -20.22 -6.86 -7.86
CA VAL A 173 -20.64 -8.28 -7.85
C VAL A 173 -19.52 -9.19 -8.36
N ASP A 174 -18.88 -8.82 -9.48
CA ASP A 174 -17.80 -9.61 -10.07
C ASP A 174 -16.58 -9.65 -9.12
N VAL A 175 -16.23 -8.51 -8.52
CA VAL A 175 -15.06 -8.39 -7.62
C VAL A 175 -15.28 -9.13 -6.30
N LEU A 176 -16.48 -9.04 -5.73
CA LEU A 176 -16.84 -9.68 -4.46
C LEU A 176 -17.11 -11.18 -4.61
N SER A 177 -17.42 -11.65 -5.82
CA SER A 177 -17.60 -13.09 -6.10
C SER A 177 -16.28 -13.88 -6.10
N GLN A 178 -15.12 -13.20 -6.12
CA GLN A 178 -13.82 -13.85 -6.15
C GLN A 178 -13.55 -14.57 -4.83
N THR A 179 -13.38 -15.89 -4.88
CA THR A 179 -13.11 -16.69 -3.68
C THR A 179 -11.61 -16.78 -3.43
N HIS A 180 -11.12 -16.10 -2.40
CA HIS A 180 -9.72 -16.15 -1.99
C HIS A 180 -9.56 -16.71 -0.57
N ARG A 181 -8.55 -17.56 -0.37
CA ARG A 181 -8.10 -17.99 0.96
C ARG A 181 -7.10 -16.98 1.52
N ILE A 182 -7.61 -15.77 1.77
CA ILE A 182 -6.83 -14.62 2.22
C ILE A 182 -7.37 -14.15 3.55
N TRP A 183 -6.47 -13.75 4.44
CA TRP A 183 -6.79 -13.08 5.69
C TRP A 183 -6.05 -11.76 5.80
N VAL A 184 -6.73 -10.72 6.26
CA VAL A 184 -6.16 -9.36 6.39
C VAL A 184 -6.25 -8.93 7.84
N ASP A 185 -5.09 -8.73 8.48
CA ASP A 185 -4.96 -8.33 9.88
C ASP A 185 -4.51 -6.88 10.00
N ASN A 186 -5.19 -6.06 10.80
CA ASN A 186 -4.68 -4.75 11.21
C ASN A 186 -3.47 -4.95 12.15
N LEU A 187 -2.37 -4.23 11.92
CA LEU A 187 -1.16 -4.39 12.71
C LEU A 187 -1.22 -3.61 14.03
N SER A 188 -0.68 -4.22 15.09
CA SER A 188 -0.59 -3.58 16.40
C SER A 188 0.29 -2.32 16.43
N LEU A 189 1.13 -2.10 15.41
CA LEU A 189 2.04 -0.95 15.30
C LEU A 189 1.34 0.35 14.89
N ASN A 190 0.14 0.25 14.32
CA ASN A 190 -0.63 1.40 13.88
C ASN A 190 -1.01 2.29 15.08
N THR A 191 -1.12 3.58 14.82
CA THR A 191 -1.41 4.66 15.76
C THR A 191 -2.71 5.36 15.38
N GLU A 192 -3.08 6.43 16.09
CA GLU A 192 -4.21 7.29 15.71
C GLU A 192 -3.87 8.27 14.56
N TYR A 193 -2.63 8.22 14.10
CA TYR A 193 -2.09 8.96 12.97
C TYR A 193 -1.97 8.03 11.77
N ASP A 194 -1.70 8.58 10.58
CA ASP A 194 -1.48 7.76 9.39
C ASP A 194 -0.19 6.96 9.54
N ASP A 195 -0.29 5.66 9.22
CA ASP A 195 0.77 4.69 9.16
C ASP A 195 0.68 3.96 7.82
N TRP A 196 1.63 4.20 6.93
CA TRP A 196 1.46 3.88 5.51
C TRP A 196 2.79 3.68 4.78
N SER A 197 2.73 3.43 3.47
CA SER A 197 3.88 3.08 2.62
C SER A 197 4.77 1.95 3.19
N PRO A 198 4.21 0.78 3.57
CA PRO A 198 5.00 -0.34 4.07
C PRO A 198 6.04 -0.81 3.04
N CYS A 199 7.30 -0.89 3.46
CA CYS A 199 8.42 -1.40 2.70
C CYS A 199 8.99 -2.64 3.39
N LEU A 200 8.75 -3.82 2.83
CA LEU A 200 9.10 -5.10 3.42
C LEU A 200 10.35 -5.73 2.77
N SER A 201 11.24 -6.28 3.59
CA SER A 201 12.32 -7.16 3.13
C SER A 201 11.78 -8.48 2.57
N ALA A 202 12.51 -9.14 1.67
CA ALA A 202 12.03 -10.35 1.00
C ALA A 202 11.70 -11.51 1.96
N ASP A 203 12.35 -11.58 3.11
CA ASP A 203 12.07 -12.58 4.16
C ASP A 203 10.97 -12.16 5.16
N GLY A 204 10.52 -10.89 5.10
CA GLY A 204 9.50 -10.32 5.96
C GLY A 204 9.95 -10.03 7.39
N ASP A 205 11.26 -9.99 7.66
CA ASP A 205 11.79 -9.73 9.00
C ASP A 205 11.98 -8.24 9.29
N LEU A 206 12.28 -7.42 8.28
CA LEU A 206 12.33 -5.97 8.36
C LEU A 206 11.12 -5.35 7.65
N LEU A 207 10.42 -4.46 8.36
CA LEU A 207 9.38 -3.58 7.85
C LEU A 207 9.80 -2.13 8.11
N LEU A 208 9.90 -1.33 7.06
CA LEU A 208 9.93 0.13 7.14
C LEU A 208 8.57 0.67 6.71
N PHE A 209 8.22 1.86 7.18
CA PHE A 209 6.97 2.52 6.83
C PHE A 209 7.06 4.01 7.16
N THR A 210 6.10 4.78 6.70
CA THR A 210 5.98 6.21 6.98
C THR A 210 4.85 6.47 7.96
N SER A 211 5.05 7.45 8.84
CA SER A 211 4.01 7.90 9.77
C SER A 211 4.08 9.40 10.01
N ASN A 212 2.92 10.04 10.19
CA ASN A 212 2.80 11.43 10.67
C ASN A 212 2.43 11.47 12.17
N ARG A 213 2.92 10.50 12.95
CA ARG A 213 2.84 10.51 14.41
C ARG A 213 3.69 11.64 15.00
N PRO A 214 3.37 12.11 16.24
CA PRO A 214 4.17 13.11 16.93
C PRO A 214 5.65 12.72 17.01
N ASN A 215 6.50 13.63 16.58
CA ASN A 215 7.95 13.48 16.54
C ASN A 215 8.61 14.70 17.21
N GLU A 216 9.90 14.92 16.96
CA GLU A 216 10.66 16.05 17.52
C GLU A 216 10.32 17.40 16.88
N ASN A 217 9.64 17.39 15.73
CA ASN A 217 9.19 18.58 15.02
C ASN A 217 7.83 19.05 15.55
N SER A 218 7.49 20.31 15.25
CA SER A 218 6.20 20.89 15.65
C SER A 218 5.15 20.65 14.58
N ALA A 219 3.94 20.30 15.00
CA ALA A 219 2.80 20.21 14.09
C ALA A 219 2.53 21.55 13.38
N ASN A 220 2.03 21.46 12.15
CA ASN A 220 1.66 22.60 11.33
C ASN A 220 0.39 23.32 11.87
N ASN A 221 -0.05 24.36 11.15
CA ASN A 221 -1.21 25.19 11.53
C ASN A 221 -2.56 24.44 11.60
N ILE A 222 -2.65 23.24 11.01
CA ILE A 222 -3.83 22.37 11.08
C ILE A 222 -3.63 21.18 12.04
N GLY A 223 -2.51 21.14 12.76
CA GLY A 223 -2.22 20.10 13.75
C GLY A 223 -1.65 18.79 13.18
N SER A 224 -1.27 18.76 11.90
CA SER A 224 -0.58 17.62 11.31
C SER A 224 0.93 17.73 11.56
N TYR A 225 1.55 16.62 11.95
CA TYR A 225 3.00 16.48 11.94
C TYR A 225 3.49 16.21 10.51
N ASP A 226 4.75 16.51 10.29
CA ASP A 226 5.52 16.04 9.14
C ASP A 226 5.60 14.51 9.13
N GLN A 227 5.92 13.98 7.95
CA GLN A 227 6.00 12.56 7.70
C GLN A 227 7.41 12.06 7.94
N ASP A 228 7.54 11.00 8.73
CA ASP A 228 8.83 10.41 9.08
C ASP A 228 8.88 8.94 8.71
N ILE A 229 10.07 8.43 8.41
CA ILE A 229 10.32 7.01 8.20
C ILE A 229 10.58 6.32 9.54
N TYR A 230 9.91 5.20 9.75
CA TYR A 230 10.06 4.33 10.91
C TYR A 230 10.38 2.91 10.46
N TYR A 231 10.96 2.12 11.37
CA TYR A 231 11.16 0.70 11.12
C TYR A 231 10.83 -0.17 12.33
N SER A 232 10.45 -1.42 12.03
CA SER A 232 10.28 -2.48 13.01
C SER A 232 10.89 -3.78 12.50
N ASN A 233 11.60 -4.47 13.39
CA ASN A 233 12.08 -5.82 13.13
C ASN A 233 11.11 -6.82 13.76
N LYS A 234 10.73 -7.83 12.97
CA LYS A 234 9.88 -8.93 13.42
C LYS A 234 10.62 -9.75 14.48
N LYS A 235 10.03 -9.85 15.67
CA LYS A 235 10.50 -10.71 16.76
C LYS A 235 9.33 -11.57 17.24
N SER A 236 9.57 -12.88 17.40
CA SER A 236 8.52 -13.83 17.80
C SER A 236 7.23 -13.72 16.97
N ARG A 237 7.40 -13.62 15.65
CA ARG A 237 6.33 -13.46 14.63
C ARG A 237 5.52 -12.17 14.68
N LYS A 238 5.89 -11.17 15.50
CA LYS A 238 5.20 -9.88 15.62
C LYS A 238 6.15 -8.70 15.44
N PHE A 239 5.63 -7.59 14.89
CA PHE A 239 6.26 -6.28 14.98
C PHE A 239 5.80 -5.64 16.29
N LYS A 240 6.74 -5.15 17.11
CA LYS A 240 6.41 -4.62 18.45
C LYS A 240 7.17 -3.36 18.81
N LEU A 241 8.47 -3.31 18.53
CA LEU A 241 9.28 -2.13 18.76
C LEU A 241 9.40 -1.35 17.46
N ILE A 242 9.08 -0.06 17.53
CA ILE A 242 9.13 0.88 16.42
C ILE A 242 10.22 1.88 16.76
N PHE A 243 11.09 2.17 15.80
CA PHE A 243 12.15 3.16 15.94
C PHE A 243 12.07 4.13 14.76
N PRO A 244 12.25 5.44 15.00
CA PRO A 244 12.46 6.38 13.89
C PRO A 244 13.74 5.99 13.14
N LEU A 245 13.75 6.22 11.84
CA LEU A 245 14.93 6.08 11.01
C LEU A 245 15.70 7.41 10.99
N SER A 246 16.18 7.82 12.17
CA SER A 246 16.74 9.15 12.42
C SER A 246 17.91 9.51 11.50
N GLU A 247 18.59 8.53 10.89
CA GLU A 247 19.65 8.79 9.92
C GLU A 247 19.13 9.40 8.60
N LEU A 248 17.86 9.18 8.26
CA LEU A 248 17.26 9.65 7.00
C LEU A 248 16.23 10.77 7.20
N ASN A 249 15.55 10.78 8.35
CA ASN A 249 14.55 11.78 8.68
C ASN A 249 15.16 13.18 8.86
N SER A 250 14.44 14.19 8.42
CA SER A 250 14.81 15.60 8.44
C SER A 250 13.72 16.44 9.15
N SER A 251 13.79 17.76 9.02
CA SER A 251 12.76 18.67 9.56
C SER A 251 11.58 18.87 8.60
N SER A 252 11.46 18.03 7.57
CA SER A 252 10.47 18.10 6.50
C SER A 252 9.99 16.70 6.17
N ASP A 253 8.97 16.57 5.32
CA ASP A 253 8.40 15.27 4.96
C ASP A 253 9.44 14.32 4.34
N ASP A 254 9.59 13.18 4.99
CA ASP A 254 10.47 12.07 4.69
C ASP A 254 9.64 10.79 4.52
N VAL A 255 9.51 10.33 3.28
CA VAL A 255 8.60 9.22 2.98
C VAL A 255 9.33 8.05 2.36
N SER A 256 9.02 6.87 2.88
CA SER A 256 9.50 5.60 2.34
C SER A 256 8.80 5.29 1.02
N GLY A 257 9.57 4.87 0.01
CA GLY A 257 9.06 4.50 -1.31
C GLY A 257 9.11 2.99 -1.54
N GLY A 258 10.32 2.43 -1.52
CA GLY A 258 10.53 1.01 -1.83
C GLY A 258 11.84 0.47 -1.28
N LEU A 259 11.81 -0.69 -0.65
CA LEU A 259 12.99 -1.39 -0.16
C LEU A 259 13.47 -2.41 -1.20
N SER A 260 14.78 -2.47 -1.43
CA SER A 260 15.36 -3.53 -2.24
C SER A 260 15.12 -4.88 -1.57
N TYR A 261 14.97 -5.93 -2.37
CA TYR A 261 14.58 -7.24 -1.83
C TYR A 261 15.55 -7.81 -0.78
N ASP A 262 16.83 -7.48 -0.89
CA ASP A 262 17.88 -7.84 0.08
C ASP A 262 17.87 -6.99 1.36
N GLY A 263 17.06 -5.94 1.41
CA GLY A 263 16.89 -5.04 2.55
C GLY A 263 18.03 -4.04 2.75
N GLN A 264 18.87 -3.83 1.74
CA GLN A 264 20.07 -2.98 1.87
C GLN A 264 19.98 -1.63 1.17
N ARG A 265 18.94 -1.36 0.40
CA ARG A 265 18.74 -0.08 -0.29
C ARG A 265 17.30 0.35 -0.16
N LEU A 266 17.09 1.63 0.13
CA LEU A 266 15.78 2.20 0.35
C LEU A 266 15.60 3.38 -0.60
N LEU A 267 14.55 3.32 -1.41
CA LEU A 267 14.03 4.47 -2.12
C LEU A 267 13.21 5.30 -1.14
N ILE A 268 13.47 6.60 -1.13
CA ILE A 268 12.69 7.59 -0.40
C ILE A 268 12.32 8.72 -1.35
N PHE A 269 11.32 9.51 -1.01
CA PHE A 269 11.02 10.70 -1.79
C PHE A 269 10.97 11.93 -0.89
N LYS A 270 11.44 13.04 -1.46
CA LYS A 270 11.65 14.31 -0.76
C LYS A 270 11.27 15.46 -1.66
N GLU A 271 10.71 16.50 -1.08
CA GLU A 271 10.54 17.76 -1.79
C GLU A 271 11.88 18.52 -1.81
N GLU A 272 12.40 18.77 -3.02
CA GLU A 272 13.60 19.59 -3.25
C GLU A 272 13.40 20.39 -4.54
N ASP A 273 13.89 21.63 -4.60
CA ASP A 273 13.78 22.49 -5.80
C ASP A 273 12.34 22.75 -6.31
N GLY A 274 11.33 22.61 -5.43
CA GLY A 274 9.93 22.89 -5.74
C GLY A 274 9.15 21.73 -6.38
N ASN A 275 9.71 20.52 -6.40
CA ASN A 275 9.02 19.30 -6.75
C ASN A 275 9.49 18.12 -5.88
N THR A 276 8.70 17.06 -5.80
CA THR A 276 9.09 15.82 -5.11
C THR A 276 9.87 14.92 -6.06
N ASP A 277 11.06 14.46 -5.65
CA ASP A 277 11.91 13.56 -6.44
C ASP A 277 12.20 12.25 -5.69
N VAL A 278 12.63 11.22 -6.45
CA VAL A 278 13.04 9.91 -5.89
C VAL A 278 14.53 9.90 -5.55
N TYR A 279 14.84 9.56 -4.31
CA TYR A 279 16.17 9.38 -3.75
C TYR A 279 16.41 7.93 -3.33
N GLU A 280 17.66 7.56 -3.14
CA GLU A 280 18.12 6.25 -2.67
C GLU A 280 19.13 6.44 -1.54
N SER A 281 19.01 5.63 -0.50
CA SER A 281 20.04 5.44 0.53
C SER A 281 20.43 3.97 0.62
N GLU A 282 21.69 3.70 0.94
CA GLU A 282 22.25 2.35 1.10
C GLU A 282 22.61 2.07 2.56
N LEU A 283 22.31 0.86 3.04
CA LEU A 283 22.63 0.40 4.38
C LEU A 283 24.10 -0.01 4.47
N ASN A 284 24.89 0.82 5.15
CA ASN A 284 26.31 0.58 5.39
C ASN A 284 26.55 0.05 6.81
N GLY A 285 26.62 -1.27 6.93
CA GLY A 285 26.75 -1.94 8.21
C GLY A 285 25.44 -1.86 9.00
N LYS A 286 25.34 -0.94 9.96
CA LYS A 286 24.13 -0.72 10.77
C LYS A 286 23.39 0.57 10.46
N TYR A 287 24.00 1.47 9.67
CA TYR A 287 23.52 2.83 9.48
C TYR A 287 23.21 3.05 8.01
N TRP A 288 22.13 3.76 7.74
CA TRP A 288 21.81 4.21 6.39
C TRP A 288 22.76 5.33 5.98
N GLY A 289 23.22 5.28 4.73
CA GLY A 289 24.15 6.26 4.17
C GLY A 289 23.46 7.54 3.71
N GLU A 290 24.26 8.44 3.15
CA GLU A 290 23.78 9.67 2.53
C GLU A 290 22.77 9.37 1.41
N VAL A 291 21.73 10.21 1.34
CA VAL A 291 20.68 10.08 0.33
C VAL A 291 21.10 10.76 -0.97
N ASN A 292 20.90 10.07 -2.10
CA ASN A 292 21.25 10.57 -3.42
C ASN A 292 20.07 10.43 -4.38
N ARG A 293 19.89 11.36 -5.34
CA ARG A 293 18.84 11.23 -6.37
C ARG A 293 19.03 9.93 -7.15
N LYS A 294 18.00 9.06 -7.13
CA LYS A 294 18.05 7.75 -7.79
C LYS A 294 18.19 7.89 -9.29
N MET A 295 17.38 8.76 -9.90
CA MET A 295 17.29 8.91 -11.34
C MET A 295 18.15 10.07 -11.90
N GLY A 296 19.22 10.46 -11.18
CA GLY A 296 20.13 11.50 -11.61
C GLY A 296 19.58 12.93 -11.47
N LYS A 297 20.32 13.92 -12.02
CA LYS A 297 19.86 15.31 -12.09
C LYS A 297 18.89 15.48 -13.26
N LYS A 298 17.97 16.44 -13.19
CA LYS A 298 17.04 16.80 -14.28
C LYS A 298 17.72 16.92 -15.66
N SER A 299 18.89 17.53 -15.73
CA SER A 299 19.68 17.70 -16.97
C SER A 299 20.29 16.40 -17.53
N ARG A 300 20.21 15.29 -16.80
CA ARG A 300 20.79 13.98 -17.12
C ARG A 300 19.74 12.90 -17.35
N GLY A 301 18.48 13.29 -17.55
CA GLY A 301 17.34 12.39 -17.74
C GLY A 301 16.84 11.77 -16.43
N GLY A 302 15.79 10.94 -16.49
CA GLY A 302 15.20 10.29 -15.31
C GLY A 302 14.19 11.15 -14.53
N ASN A 303 14.66 12.21 -13.88
CA ASN A 303 13.82 13.16 -13.12
C ASN A 303 13.29 14.29 -14.01
N THR A 304 12.11 14.84 -13.68
CA THR A 304 11.46 15.91 -14.44
C THR A 304 11.17 17.16 -13.58
N ASP A 305 10.35 18.10 -14.07
CA ASP A 305 9.83 19.23 -13.29
C ASP A 305 8.45 18.91 -12.67
N LYS A 306 8.16 17.63 -12.55
CA LYS A 306 6.92 17.06 -12.02
C LYS A 306 7.24 16.31 -10.74
N ASN A 307 6.20 15.95 -9.99
CA ASN A 307 6.40 15.16 -8.78
C ASN A 307 6.61 13.71 -9.18
N GLU A 308 7.70 13.10 -8.74
CA GLU A 308 8.02 11.69 -8.87
C GLU A 308 8.05 11.03 -7.48
N THR A 309 7.16 10.06 -7.24
CA THR A 309 6.91 9.47 -5.91
C THR A 309 6.69 7.95 -5.99
N PHE A 310 6.62 7.29 -4.81
CA PHE A 310 6.19 5.89 -4.65
C PHE A 310 6.90 4.91 -5.59
N ALA A 311 8.22 5.05 -5.67
CA ALA A 311 9.04 4.29 -6.60
C ALA A 311 9.32 2.86 -6.12
N SER A 312 9.49 1.95 -7.07
CA SER A 312 9.84 0.56 -6.86
C SER A 312 11.01 0.15 -7.76
N PHE A 313 11.94 -0.62 -7.18
CA PHE A 313 13.06 -1.22 -7.90
C PHE A 313 12.55 -2.29 -8.87
N ASP A 314 13.15 -2.36 -10.06
CA ASP A 314 13.15 -3.63 -10.78
C ASP A 314 14.28 -4.56 -10.24
N PRO A 315 14.13 -5.90 -10.26
CA PRO A 315 15.10 -6.78 -9.62
C PRO A 315 16.55 -6.68 -10.16
N PRO A 316 16.77 -6.51 -11.47
CA PRO A 316 18.10 -6.21 -12.00
C PRO A 316 18.66 -4.81 -11.69
N ASP A 317 17.85 -3.91 -11.12
CA ASP A 317 18.14 -2.49 -10.87
C ASP A 317 18.58 -1.72 -12.13
N ILE A 318 17.99 -2.07 -13.27
CA ILE A 318 18.18 -1.38 -14.56
C ILE A 318 16.98 -0.48 -14.90
N LYS A 319 15.86 -0.62 -14.18
CA LYS A 319 14.68 0.23 -14.28
C LYS A 319 14.19 0.62 -12.89
N VAL A 320 13.59 1.80 -12.81
CA VAL A 320 12.81 2.23 -11.64
C VAL A 320 11.42 2.59 -12.14
N TYR A 321 10.41 1.99 -11.51
CA TYR A 321 9.00 2.34 -11.73
C TYR A 321 8.58 3.33 -10.66
N TYR A 322 7.79 4.34 -11.01
CA TYR A 322 7.40 5.41 -10.10
C TYR A 322 6.07 6.04 -10.53
N ILE A 323 5.44 6.75 -9.60
CA ILE A 323 4.26 7.57 -9.86
C ILE A 323 4.69 8.98 -10.23
N THR A 324 4.10 9.56 -11.28
CA THR A 324 4.33 10.95 -11.67
C THR A 324 3.03 11.69 -11.98
N ASP A 325 2.92 12.95 -11.55
CA ASP A 325 1.83 13.87 -11.94
C ASP A 325 2.08 14.58 -13.30
N GLY A 326 3.18 14.22 -13.97
CA GLY A 326 3.48 14.58 -15.35
C GLY A 326 2.74 13.73 -16.41
N GLY A 327 1.81 12.88 -15.97
CA GLY A 327 1.08 11.93 -16.79
C GLY A 327 0.01 12.56 -17.71
N HIS A 328 -0.95 11.74 -18.15
CA HIS A 328 -2.08 12.19 -18.96
C HIS A 328 -2.87 13.27 -18.22
N SER A 329 -2.97 14.46 -18.84
CA SER A 329 -3.82 15.56 -18.36
C SER A 329 -3.55 16.02 -16.92
N GLY A 330 -2.34 15.79 -16.37
CA GLY A 330 -2.00 16.19 -14.99
C GLY A 330 -2.37 15.18 -13.90
N ASN A 331 -2.79 13.97 -14.27
CA ASN A 331 -3.06 12.88 -13.31
C ASN A 331 -1.77 12.18 -12.88
N LYS A 332 -1.80 11.57 -11.68
CA LYS A 332 -0.79 10.63 -11.21
C LYS A 332 -0.86 9.35 -12.04
N ASN A 333 0.22 9.02 -12.75
CA ASN A 333 0.35 7.81 -13.56
C ASN A 333 1.66 7.07 -13.26
N ILE A 334 1.71 5.78 -13.57
CA ILE A 334 2.88 4.90 -13.44
C ILE A 334 3.78 5.05 -14.67
N TYR A 335 5.01 5.47 -14.44
CA TYR A 335 6.08 5.60 -15.42
C TYR A 335 7.28 4.75 -15.00
N PHE A 336 8.21 4.53 -15.94
CA PHE A 336 9.50 3.94 -15.64
C PHE A 336 10.62 4.60 -16.42
N SER A 337 11.79 4.65 -15.80
CA SER A 337 13.05 5.12 -16.39
C SER A 337 14.08 4.01 -16.36
N GLY A 338 14.83 3.84 -17.45
CA GLY A 338 15.90 2.84 -17.56
C GLY A 338 17.29 3.46 -17.40
N VAL A 339 18.23 2.73 -16.82
CA VAL A 339 19.64 3.15 -16.70
C VAL A 339 20.27 3.20 -18.09
N MET A 340 20.86 4.34 -18.46
CA MET A 340 21.67 4.48 -19.67
C MET A 340 23.18 4.39 -19.38
N ASN A 341 23.61 4.95 -18.24
CA ASN A 341 24.99 4.84 -17.78
C ASN A 341 25.03 4.90 -16.24
N ARG A 342 25.40 3.80 -15.59
CA ARG A 342 25.40 3.68 -14.13
C ARG A 342 26.50 4.53 -13.47
N GLU A 343 27.71 4.55 -14.05
CA GLU A 343 28.86 5.31 -13.50
C GLU A 343 28.60 6.83 -13.46
N ARG A 344 27.87 7.34 -14.44
CA ARG A 344 27.55 8.78 -14.56
C ARG A 344 26.17 9.14 -14.01
N ASN A 345 25.43 8.16 -13.50
CA ASN A 345 24.03 8.26 -13.06
C ASN A 345 23.14 8.94 -14.14
N ILE A 346 23.16 8.39 -15.35
CA ILE A 346 22.37 8.87 -16.50
C ILE A 346 21.24 7.88 -16.75
N TRP A 347 20.03 8.42 -16.82
CA TRP A 347 18.79 7.66 -17.01
C TRP A 347 18.08 8.11 -18.27
N GLY A 348 17.33 7.18 -18.87
CA GLY A 348 16.44 7.48 -19.98
C GLY A 348 15.30 8.40 -19.53
N LYS A 349 14.66 9.05 -20.49
CA LYS A 349 13.39 9.75 -20.24
C LYS A 349 12.33 8.74 -19.78
N GLY A 350 11.51 9.13 -18.81
CA GLY A 350 10.40 8.33 -18.32
C GLY A 350 9.44 7.91 -19.44
N GLN A 351 9.05 6.63 -19.42
CA GLN A 351 8.10 6.03 -20.34
C GLN A 351 6.86 5.57 -19.57
N SER A 352 5.69 5.75 -20.16
CA SER A 352 4.43 5.29 -19.56
C SER A 352 4.42 3.76 -19.46
N ALA A 353 3.91 3.23 -18.34
CA ALA A 353 3.69 1.80 -18.17
C ALA A 353 2.47 1.26 -18.97
N GLY A 354 1.84 2.08 -19.82
CA GLY A 354 0.82 1.66 -20.77
C GLY A 354 -0.53 1.38 -20.12
N VAL A 355 -1.07 0.18 -20.34
CA VAL A 355 -2.46 -0.21 -20.02
C VAL A 355 -2.81 -0.16 -18.53
N VAL A 356 -1.82 -0.10 -17.64
CA VAL A 356 -2.03 0.05 -16.19
C VAL A 356 -2.56 1.45 -15.84
N ASN A 357 -2.22 2.45 -16.63
CA ASN A 357 -2.60 3.84 -16.41
C ASN A 357 -4.01 4.12 -16.91
N THR A 358 -4.71 4.99 -16.20
CA THR A 358 -6.08 5.40 -16.56
C THR A 358 -6.18 6.92 -16.70
N LYS A 359 -7.38 7.38 -17.07
CA LYS A 359 -7.73 8.82 -17.01
C LYS A 359 -8.02 9.31 -15.58
N PHE A 360 -7.91 8.43 -14.58
CA PHE A 360 -8.06 8.73 -13.17
C PHE A 360 -6.67 8.68 -12.52
N GLN A 361 -6.61 8.56 -11.19
CA GLN A 361 -5.36 8.57 -10.43
C GLN A 361 -4.85 7.15 -10.19
N GLU A 362 -3.56 6.93 -10.46
CA GLU A 362 -2.78 5.80 -9.93
C GLU A 362 -2.04 6.22 -8.66
N GLY A 363 -2.01 5.34 -7.65
CA GLY A 363 -1.59 5.70 -6.29
C GLY A 363 -0.21 5.21 -5.87
N SER A 364 0.15 3.97 -6.23
CA SER A 364 1.42 3.34 -5.82
C SER A 364 1.79 2.21 -6.78
N VAL A 365 3.08 1.87 -6.86
CA VAL A 365 3.60 0.77 -7.69
C VAL A 365 4.59 -0.08 -6.91
N TYR A 366 4.52 -1.39 -7.12
CA TYR A 366 5.43 -2.38 -6.56
C TYR A 366 5.74 -3.45 -7.61
N ILE A 367 7.02 -3.61 -7.94
CA ILE A 367 7.50 -4.70 -8.78
C ILE A 367 7.84 -5.88 -7.88
N HIS A 368 7.36 -7.07 -8.21
CA HIS A 368 7.67 -8.30 -7.50
C HIS A 368 9.10 -8.78 -7.87
N PRO A 369 9.83 -9.47 -6.96
CA PRO A 369 11.20 -9.92 -7.23
C PRO A 369 11.35 -10.89 -8.42
N ASP A 370 10.25 -11.42 -8.97
CA ASP A 370 10.28 -12.19 -10.22
C ASP A 370 10.56 -11.33 -11.46
N GLY A 371 10.42 -9.99 -11.34
CA GLY A 371 10.55 -9.04 -12.45
C GLY A 371 9.46 -9.14 -13.50
N LYS A 372 8.45 -9.99 -13.28
CA LYS A 372 7.35 -10.29 -14.21
C LYS A 372 5.99 -9.82 -13.71
N THR A 373 5.88 -9.51 -12.43
CA THR A 373 4.61 -9.14 -11.78
C THR A 373 4.68 -7.72 -11.22
N MET A 374 3.70 -6.89 -11.57
CA MET A 374 3.50 -5.56 -11.00
C MET A 374 2.22 -5.55 -10.18
N TYR A 375 2.33 -5.08 -8.94
CA TYR A 375 1.20 -4.69 -8.12
C TYR A 375 1.12 -3.17 -8.09
N PHE A 376 -0.07 -2.61 -8.25
CA PHE A 376 -0.25 -1.16 -8.24
C PHE A 376 -1.65 -0.79 -7.77
N SER A 377 -1.83 0.43 -7.30
CA SER A 377 -3.16 0.92 -6.90
C SER A 377 -3.72 1.96 -7.87
N SER A 378 -5.04 1.93 -8.12
CA SER A 378 -5.70 2.84 -9.05
C SER A 378 -7.15 3.15 -8.63
N LYS A 379 -7.60 4.38 -8.88
CA LYS A 379 -9.02 4.81 -8.80
C LYS A 379 -9.81 4.50 -10.09
N GLY A 380 -9.17 3.82 -11.05
CA GLY A 380 -9.77 3.45 -12.34
C GLY A 380 -10.18 1.99 -12.43
N HIS A 381 -10.15 1.46 -13.67
CA HIS A 381 -10.47 0.06 -13.98
C HIS A 381 -11.86 -0.38 -13.47
N ASN A 382 -11.92 -1.44 -12.67
CA ASN A 382 -13.11 -1.96 -11.99
C ASN A 382 -12.91 -1.91 -10.46
N THR A 383 -12.50 -0.75 -9.94
CA THR A 383 -12.40 -0.51 -8.48
C THR A 383 -13.74 -0.68 -7.77
N LEU A 384 -13.72 -1.02 -6.48
CA LEU A 384 -14.88 -1.03 -5.58
C LEU A 384 -15.25 0.37 -5.06
N GLY A 385 -14.39 1.37 -5.25
CA GLY A 385 -14.66 2.76 -4.88
C GLY A 385 -13.42 3.64 -4.92
N GLY A 386 -12.69 3.68 -3.81
CA GLY A 386 -11.42 4.42 -3.69
C GLY A 386 -10.29 3.83 -4.54
N TYR A 387 -9.06 3.90 -4.04
CA TYR A 387 -7.96 3.16 -4.62
C TYR A 387 -8.13 1.65 -4.37
N ASP A 388 -8.07 0.85 -5.43
CA ASP A 388 -7.98 -0.61 -5.32
C ASP A 388 -6.60 -1.07 -5.79
N ILE A 389 -6.11 -2.18 -5.24
CA ILE A 389 -4.86 -2.84 -5.65
C ILE A 389 -5.14 -3.81 -6.79
N PHE A 390 -4.38 -3.67 -7.86
CA PHE A 390 -4.41 -4.49 -9.07
C PHE A 390 -3.08 -5.22 -9.25
N VAL A 391 -3.13 -6.34 -9.97
CA VAL A 391 -1.95 -7.04 -10.49
C VAL A 391 -1.94 -7.00 -12.01
N SER A 392 -0.76 -6.84 -12.60
CA SER A 392 -0.51 -6.99 -14.03
C SER A 392 0.78 -7.77 -14.27
N TYR A 393 0.83 -8.49 -15.38
CA TYR A 393 1.96 -9.32 -15.78
C TYR A 393 2.58 -8.76 -17.06
N VAL A 394 3.91 -8.72 -17.12
CA VAL A 394 4.63 -8.26 -18.30
C VAL A 394 4.90 -9.43 -19.25
N ASP A 395 4.73 -9.20 -20.55
CA ASP A 395 5.10 -10.14 -21.60
C ASP A 395 6.61 -10.14 -21.87
N ASP A 396 7.09 -11.07 -22.71
CA ASP A 396 8.51 -11.15 -23.06
C ASP A 396 9.01 -9.95 -23.91
N LEU A 397 8.09 -9.11 -24.41
CA LEU A 397 8.41 -7.87 -25.13
C LEU A 397 8.48 -6.65 -24.19
N GLY A 398 8.13 -6.80 -22.91
CA GLY A 398 8.13 -5.73 -21.92
C GLY A 398 6.81 -4.96 -21.81
N HIS A 399 5.71 -5.44 -22.40
CA HIS A 399 4.39 -4.81 -22.27
C HIS A 399 3.60 -5.40 -21.10
N TRP A 400 3.06 -4.53 -20.26
CA TRP A 400 2.14 -4.94 -19.20
C TRP A 400 0.79 -5.38 -19.75
N GLY A 401 0.26 -6.47 -19.21
CA GLY A 401 -1.05 -7.02 -19.54
C GLY A 401 -2.20 -6.27 -18.88
N LYS A 402 -3.43 -6.70 -19.19
CA LYS A 402 -4.65 -6.13 -18.61
C LYS A 402 -4.62 -6.23 -17.07
N PRO A 403 -4.86 -5.14 -16.33
CA PRO A 403 -4.95 -5.17 -14.87
C PRO A 403 -6.05 -6.08 -14.35
N ILE A 404 -5.76 -6.78 -13.25
CA ILE A 404 -6.67 -7.68 -12.55
C ILE A 404 -6.83 -7.17 -11.12
N ASN A 405 -8.07 -6.85 -10.71
CA ASN A 405 -8.39 -6.43 -9.35
C ASN A 405 -8.14 -7.60 -8.38
N LEU A 406 -7.42 -7.38 -7.27
CA LEU A 406 -7.11 -8.43 -6.28
C LEU A 406 -8.31 -8.87 -5.42
N GLY A 407 -9.43 -8.16 -5.52
CA GLY A 407 -10.68 -8.51 -4.88
C GLY A 407 -10.67 -8.38 -3.36
N TYR A 408 -11.83 -8.69 -2.77
CA TYR A 408 -11.99 -8.73 -1.32
C TYR A 408 -11.32 -10.01 -0.75
N PRO A 409 -10.69 -9.99 0.45
CA PRO A 409 -10.62 -8.89 1.43
C PRO A 409 -9.42 -7.94 1.29
N ILE A 410 -8.61 -8.05 0.22
CA ILE A 410 -7.50 -7.12 0.00
C ILE A 410 -8.06 -5.73 -0.31
N ASN A 411 -8.95 -5.67 -1.30
CA ASN A 411 -9.63 -4.45 -1.71
C ASN A 411 -10.99 -4.32 -1.03
N THR A 412 -11.36 -3.08 -0.77
CA THR A 412 -12.58 -2.65 -0.09
C THR A 412 -13.10 -1.40 -0.80
N PRO A 413 -14.32 -0.91 -0.49
CA PRO A 413 -14.79 0.37 -1.04
C PRO A 413 -13.95 1.60 -0.68
N TYR A 414 -13.01 1.45 0.27
CA TYR A 414 -12.13 2.49 0.79
C TYR A 414 -10.89 2.65 -0.10
N ASP A 415 -9.84 3.31 0.39
CA ASP A 415 -8.55 3.33 -0.30
C ASP A 415 -7.65 2.20 0.22
N ASP A 416 -7.15 1.38 -0.71
CA ASP A 416 -6.23 0.26 -0.50
C ASP A 416 -5.00 0.45 -1.41
N LEU A 417 -3.83 0.62 -0.79
CA LEU A 417 -2.61 1.13 -1.43
C LEU A 417 -1.34 0.41 -0.93
N PHE A 418 -0.21 0.71 -1.56
CA PHE A 418 1.15 0.39 -1.10
C PHE A 418 1.39 -1.10 -0.84
N TYR A 419 1.14 -1.91 -1.88
CA TYR A 419 1.41 -3.33 -1.81
C TYR A 419 2.90 -3.62 -1.63
N SER A 420 3.27 -4.41 -0.62
CA SER A 420 4.64 -4.86 -0.39
C SER A 420 4.68 -6.29 0.10
N ALA A 421 5.27 -7.19 -0.68
CA ALA A 421 5.23 -8.63 -0.42
C ALA A 421 6.58 -9.21 0.00
N THR A 422 6.53 -10.29 0.78
CA THR A 422 7.66 -11.22 0.90
C THR A 422 7.89 -11.90 -0.44
N ALA A 423 9.13 -12.23 -0.79
CA ALA A 423 9.42 -12.89 -2.07
C ALA A 423 8.80 -14.30 -2.18
N SER A 424 8.48 -14.92 -1.04
CA SER A 424 7.69 -16.16 -1.05
C SER A 424 6.25 -15.96 -1.54
N GLY A 425 5.72 -14.73 -1.49
CA GLY A 425 4.30 -14.46 -1.76
C GLY A 425 3.36 -14.85 -0.60
N ARG A 426 3.87 -15.40 0.52
CA ARG A 426 3.02 -15.86 1.63
C ARG A 426 2.34 -14.72 2.36
N TYR A 427 3.05 -13.61 2.49
CA TYR A 427 2.57 -12.41 3.15
C TYR A 427 2.77 -11.19 2.26
N ALA A 428 1.82 -10.28 2.33
CA ALA A 428 1.97 -8.92 1.85
C ALA A 428 1.49 -7.93 2.92
N PHE A 429 1.90 -6.69 2.76
CA PHE A 429 1.52 -5.56 3.59
C PHE A 429 0.95 -4.50 2.68
N ILE A 430 -0.12 -3.85 3.13
CA ILE A 430 -0.84 -2.80 2.41
C ILE A 430 -1.15 -1.69 3.40
N ALA A 431 -1.40 -0.46 2.93
CA ALA A 431 -2.03 0.57 3.74
C ALA A 431 -3.48 0.75 3.32
N SER A 432 -4.37 1.02 4.27
CA SER A 432 -5.80 1.19 4.00
C SER A 432 -6.47 2.11 5.01
N ASN A 433 -7.45 2.89 4.56
CA ASN A 433 -8.35 3.66 5.42
C ASN A 433 -9.71 2.97 5.63
N ARG A 434 -9.75 1.64 5.48
CA ARG A 434 -10.95 0.84 5.77
C ARG A 434 -11.46 1.07 7.19
N ALA A 435 -12.79 0.97 7.35
CA ALA A 435 -13.45 1.13 8.64
C ALA A 435 -12.87 0.20 9.73
N GLY A 436 -12.78 0.71 10.95
CA GLY A 436 -12.25 -0.02 12.11
C GLY A 436 -10.73 0.06 12.27
N GLY A 437 -10.05 0.87 11.45
CA GLY A 437 -8.67 1.31 11.68
C GLY A 437 -8.51 2.16 12.93
N LYS A 438 -7.27 2.48 13.27
CA LYS A 438 -6.89 3.34 14.40
C LYS A 438 -6.65 4.78 13.96
N GLY A 439 -5.94 5.00 12.85
CA GLY A 439 -5.72 6.30 12.23
C GLY A 439 -6.50 6.45 10.93
N GLY A 440 -6.08 7.39 10.08
CA GLY A 440 -6.63 7.54 8.74
C GLY A 440 -6.20 6.38 7.85
N LEU A 441 -4.92 6.33 7.47
CA LEU A 441 -4.31 5.14 6.86
C LEU A 441 -3.67 4.26 7.93
N ASP A 442 -3.95 2.96 7.88
CA ASP A 442 -3.36 1.94 8.75
C ASP A 442 -2.64 0.87 7.91
N ILE A 443 -1.58 0.26 8.44
CA ILE A 443 -0.89 -0.87 7.81
C ILE A 443 -1.59 -2.19 8.16
N TYR A 444 -1.93 -2.96 7.14
CA TYR A 444 -2.52 -4.29 7.25
C TYR A 444 -1.60 -5.36 6.71
N LYS A 445 -1.62 -6.54 7.34
CA LYS A 445 -0.93 -7.75 6.86
C LYS A 445 -1.92 -8.66 6.15
N VAL A 446 -1.65 -8.90 4.88
CA VAL A 446 -2.31 -9.90 4.04
C VAL A 446 -1.59 -11.24 4.21
N THR A 447 -2.33 -12.30 4.47
CA THR A 447 -1.83 -13.68 4.56
C THR A 447 -2.52 -14.55 3.52
N TYR A 448 -1.73 -15.10 2.59
CA TYR A 448 -2.19 -16.05 1.58
C TYR A 448 -2.03 -17.48 2.11
N TRP A 449 -3.11 -18.25 2.18
CA TRP A 449 -3.10 -19.59 2.77
C TRP A 449 -2.78 -20.73 1.79
N GLY A 450 -2.56 -20.41 0.51
CA GLY A 450 -2.33 -21.40 -0.55
C GLY A 450 -3.54 -22.33 -0.76
N THR A 451 -3.38 -23.34 -1.61
CA THR A 451 -4.39 -24.38 -1.83
C THR A 451 -4.56 -25.22 -0.56
N ASP A 452 -5.75 -25.82 -0.38
CA ASP A 452 -5.95 -26.77 0.70
C ASP A 452 -4.95 -27.91 0.55
N LYS A 453 -4.13 -28.11 1.59
CA LYS A 453 -3.38 -29.36 1.67
C LYS A 453 -4.42 -30.45 1.89
N PRO A 454 -4.55 -31.44 0.99
CA PRO A 454 -5.42 -32.58 1.28
C PRO A 454 -4.99 -33.13 2.64
N MET A 455 -5.97 -33.46 3.49
CA MET A 455 -5.65 -34.18 4.71
C MET A 455 -4.87 -35.42 4.30
N SER A 456 -3.59 -35.47 4.66
CA SER A 456 -2.78 -36.66 4.57
C SER A 456 -3.36 -37.64 5.59
N THR A 457 -4.37 -38.39 5.18
CA THR A 457 -4.67 -39.66 5.83
C THR A 457 -3.50 -40.57 5.51
N ASP A 458 -2.52 -40.62 6.42
CA ASP A 458 -1.69 -41.81 6.56
C ASP A 458 -2.62 -42.96 6.98
N VAL A 459 -3.37 -43.46 6.00
CA VAL A 459 -4.07 -44.73 6.03
C VAL A 459 -3.75 -45.38 4.69
N GLN A 460 -2.51 -45.86 4.58
CA GLN A 460 -2.32 -47.13 3.89
C GLN A 460 -3.16 -48.15 4.66
N ASP A 461 -4.41 -48.31 4.24
CA ASP A 461 -5.08 -49.60 4.09
C ASP A 461 -6.57 -49.43 3.74
N GLN A 462 -6.93 -50.08 2.63
CA GLN A 462 -8.28 -50.54 2.24
C GLN A 462 -9.37 -49.49 1.94
N LEU A 463 -9.70 -49.33 0.66
CA LEU A 463 -10.88 -50.00 0.06
C LEU A 463 -10.98 -49.73 -1.45
N ILE A 464 -11.05 -50.83 -2.20
CA ILE A 464 -11.45 -50.89 -3.60
C ILE A 464 -12.99 -50.82 -3.70
N ALA A 465 -13.47 -50.19 -4.79
CA ALA A 465 -14.84 -50.11 -5.33
C ALA A 465 -15.43 -48.68 -5.23
N SER A 466 -16.04 -48.08 -6.25
CA SER A 466 -16.47 -48.51 -7.58
C SER A 466 -16.76 -47.27 -8.42
N ILE A 467 -16.71 -47.45 -9.74
CA ILE A 467 -16.81 -46.45 -10.80
C ILE A 467 -18.19 -45.75 -10.81
N ALA A 468 -18.21 -44.41 -10.86
CA ALA A 468 -19.33 -43.63 -11.40
C ALA A 468 -18.79 -42.38 -12.10
N LYS A 469 -19.19 -42.19 -13.37
CA LYS A 469 -18.76 -41.09 -14.25
C LYS A 469 -19.28 -39.73 -13.77
N PRO A 470 -18.49 -38.64 -13.82
CA PRO A 470 -19.04 -37.30 -13.70
C PRO A 470 -19.55 -36.78 -15.05
N VAL A 471 -20.66 -36.06 -14.97
CA VAL A 471 -21.30 -35.29 -16.03
C VAL A 471 -20.40 -34.11 -16.43
N SER A 472 -20.28 -33.86 -17.73
CA SER A 472 -19.55 -32.71 -18.28
C SER A 472 -20.39 -31.44 -18.13
N ASP A 473 -19.82 -30.42 -17.49
CA ASP A 473 -20.29 -29.06 -17.64
C ASP A 473 -19.23 -28.20 -18.35
N ASN A 474 -19.71 -27.35 -19.24
CA ASN A 474 -18.92 -26.66 -20.26
C ASN A 474 -18.36 -25.33 -19.76
N THR A 475 -17.20 -24.98 -20.33
CA THR A 475 -16.57 -23.64 -20.35
C THR A 475 -16.04 -23.11 -19.02
N ILE A 476 -14.98 -23.73 -18.52
CA ILE A 476 -13.99 -23.04 -17.68
C ILE A 476 -13.02 -22.35 -18.64
N ALA A 477 -12.96 -21.01 -18.60
CA ALA A 477 -11.89 -20.27 -19.25
C ALA A 477 -10.56 -20.86 -18.79
N LYS A 478 -9.73 -21.33 -19.74
CA LYS A 478 -8.42 -21.89 -19.41
C LYS A 478 -7.67 -20.86 -18.55
N PRO A 479 -7.30 -21.17 -17.30
CA PRO A 479 -6.36 -20.32 -16.60
C PRO A 479 -5.11 -20.26 -17.47
N ILE A 480 -4.62 -19.06 -17.72
CA ILE A 480 -3.28 -18.87 -18.25
C ILE A 480 -2.38 -19.46 -17.17
N LEU A 481 -1.94 -20.71 -17.38
CA LEU A 481 -0.88 -21.31 -16.59
C LEU A 481 0.39 -20.51 -16.89
N VAL A 482 0.56 -19.40 -16.20
CA VAL A 482 1.91 -18.90 -15.95
C VAL A 482 2.54 -20.00 -15.12
N GLU A 483 3.53 -20.71 -15.69
CA GLU A 483 4.47 -21.49 -14.89
C GLU A 483 5.12 -20.52 -13.91
N GLU A 484 4.49 -20.29 -12.76
CA GLU A 484 5.08 -19.51 -11.68
C GLU A 484 6.31 -20.28 -11.22
N LYS A 485 7.48 -19.85 -11.67
CA LYS A 485 8.73 -20.22 -11.00
C LYS A 485 8.66 -19.66 -9.59
N SER A 486 8.13 -20.45 -8.66
CA SER A 486 8.06 -20.11 -7.24
C SER A 486 9.44 -19.63 -6.78
N LEU A 487 9.51 -18.48 -6.13
CA LEU A 487 10.75 -17.96 -5.58
C LEU A 487 10.97 -18.52 -4.17
N THR A 488 12.21 -18.92 -3.90
CA THR A 488 12.68 -19.32 -2.58
C THR A 488 13.57 -18.23 -2.00
N VAL A 489 13.27 -17.81 -0.77
CA VAL A 489 14.09 -16.86 -0.02
C VAL A 489 15.32 -17.57 0.53
N PHE A 490 16.50 -17.30 -0.02
CA PHE A 490 17.77 -17.83 0.45
C PHE A 490 18.51 -16.77 1.27
N LYS A 491 18.79 -17.08 2.54
CA LYS A 491 19.39 -16.12 3.49
C LYS A 491 20.41 -16.76 4.40
N GLY A 492 21.23 -15.97 5.06
CA GLY A 492 22.21 -16.48 6.01
C GLY A 492 23.14 -15.41 6.53
N LYS A 493 24.17 -15.84 7.25
CA LYS A 493 25.27 -14.98 7.73
C LYS A 493 26.63 -15.54 7.35
N VAL A 494 27.56 -14.64 7.07
CA VAL A 494 28.99 -14.95 6.97
C VAL A 494 29.69 -14.55 8.26
N LEU A 495 30.29 -15.54 8.93
CA LEU A 495 30.91 -15.39 10.25
C LEU A 495 32.34 -15.92 10.25
N ASP A 496 33.20 -15.37 11.10
CA ASP A 496 34.49 -15.97 11.42
C ASP A 496 34.26 -17.25 12.23
N ALA A 497 34.87 -18.36 11.80
CA ALA A 497 34.63 -19.68 12.36
C ALA A 497 34.96 -19.79 13.86
N ILE A 498 35.88 -18.97 14.37
CA ILE A 498 36.36 -19.03 15.75
C ILE A 498 35.64 -17.99 16.62
N THR A 499 35.75 -16.71 16.24
CA THR A 499 35.24 -15.57 17.00
C THR A 499 33.74 -15.38 16.85
N LYS A 500 33.13 -16.02 15.84
CA LYS A 500 31.72 -15.85 15.44
C LYS A 500 31.36 -14.39 15.10
N LYS A 501 32.37 -13.54 14.89
CA LYS A 501 32.17 -12.16 14.47
C LYS A 501 31.73 -12.13 13.01
N PRO A 502 30.84 -11.21 12.62
CA PRO A 502 30.42 -11.09 11.23
C PRO A 502 31.55 -10.64 10.30
N ILE A 503 31.48 -11.08 9.04
CA ILE A 503 32.45 -10.77 7.99
C ILE A 503 31.73 -10.15 6.78
N LYS A 504 32.29 -9.06 6.25
CA LYS A 504 32.00 -8.58 4.89
C LYS A 504 32.71 -9.50 3.90
N ALA A 505 31.97 -10.30 3.15
CA ALA A 505 32.48 -11.28 2.21
C ALA A 505 31.82 -11.09 0.85
N ALA A 506 32.58 -11.27 -0.23
CA ALA A 506 32.03 -11.38 -1.56
C ALA A 506 31.37 -12.75 -1.71
N ILE A 507 30.12 -12.76 -2.16
CA ILE A 507 29.30 -13.94 -2.38
C ILE A 507 28.92 -13.99 -3.85
N GLU A 508 29.17 -15.12 -4.48
CA GLU A 508 28.71 -15.42 -5.84
C GLU A 508 27.77 -16.63 -5.80
N ILE A 509 26.63 -16.50 -6.47
CA ILE A 509 25.67 -17.59 -6.68
C ILE A 509 25.79 -18.04 -8.13
N ILE A 510 25.96 -19.33 -8.34
CA ILE A 510 26.23 -19.94 -9.64
C ILE A 510 25.08 -20.90 -9.96
N LEU A 511 24.52 -20.83 -11.16
CA LEU A 511 23.56 -21.83 -11.62
C LEU A 511 24.33 -23.03 -12.17
N ASN A 512 24.40 -24.12 -11.40
CA ASN A 512 25.31 -25.23 -11.68
C ASN A 512 25.01 -25.95 -13.00
N GLU A 513 23.75 -25.98 -13.45
CA GLU A 513 23.37 -26.52 -14.76
C GLU A 513 24.06 -25.82 -15.94
N THR A 514 24.34 -24.52 -15.80
CA THR A 514 24.93 -23.69 -16.86
C THR A 514 26.37 -23.27 -16.57
N GLY A 515 26.81 -23.39 -15.31
CA GLY A 515 28.07 -22.85 -14.80
C GLY A 515 28.15 -21.31 -14.78
N LYS A 516 27.06 -20.60 -15.11
CA LYS A 516 27.03 -19.13 -15.13
C LYS A 516 26.79 -18.57 -13.74
N VAL A 517 27.48 -17.48 -13.42
CA VAL A 517 27.17 -16.66 -12.24
C VAL A 517 25.75 -16.09 -12.42
N TYR A 518 24.87 -16.44 -11.50
CA TYR A 518 23.51 -15.94 -11.43
C TYR A 518 23.48 -14.53 -10.82
N THR A 519 24.20 -14.31 -9.73
CA THR A 519 24.36 -12.99 -9.11
C THR A 519 25.59 -12.95 -8.20
N SER A 520 26.13 -11.75 -7.97
CA SER A 520 27.23 -11.49 -7.04
C SER A 520 26.94 -10.26 -6.19
N PHE A 521 27.24 -10.34 -4.89
CA PHE A 521 27.01 -9.25 -3.93
C PHE A 521 27.91 -9.43 -2.70
N PHE A 522 27.84 -8.50 -1.75
CA PHE A 522 28.56 -8.60 -0.48
C PHE A 522 27.61 -8.88 0.68
N SER A 523 28.04 -9.68 1.65
CA SER A 523 27.36 -9.73 2.95
C SER A 523 27.48 -8.38 3.68
N ASN A 524 26.48 -8.05 4.48
CA ASN A 524 26.48 -6.84 5.30
C ASN A 524 27.68 -6.87 6.27
N SER A 525 28.47 -5.80 6.30
CA SER A 525 29.73 -5.75 7.05
C SER A 525 29.58 -5.85 8.57
N ALA A 526 28.47 -5.38 9.13
CA ALA A 526 28.27 -5.33 10.57
C ALA A 526 27.50 -6.53 11.14
N THR A 527 26.70 -7.20 10.30
CA THR A 527 25.84 -8.30 10.72
C THR A 527 26.17 -9.62 10.04
N GLY A 528 26.95 -9.58 8.96
CA GLY A 528 27.32 -10.73 8.12
C GLY A 528 26.16 -11.23 7.29
N LYS A 529 24.97 -10.63 7.43
CA LYS A 529 23.74 -11.09 6.79
C LYS A 529 23.82 -10.95 5.28
N PHE A 530 23.20 -11.90 4.59
CA PHE A 530 22.83 -11.78 3.20
C PHE A 530 21.43 -12.36 2.97
N LEU A 531 20.77 -11.88 1.92
CA LEU A 531 19.40 -12.24 1.56
C LEU A 531 19.26 -12.14 0.04
N LEU A 532 18.71 -13.17 -0.59
CA LEU A 532 18.32 -13.14 -1.99
C LEU A 532 17.10 -14.02 -2.28
N SER A 533 16.46 -13.76 -3.41
CA SER A 533 15.35 -14.57 -3.93
C SER A 533 15.82 -15.37 -5.13
N LEU A 534 15.66 -16.70 -5.08
CA LEU A 534 16.12 -17.62 -6.12
C LEU A 534 14.95 -18.41 -6.70
N PRO A 535 14.89 -18.63 -8.02
CA PRO A 535 13.94 -19.56 -8.62
C PRO A 535 14.05 -20.97 -8.03
N ALA A 536 12.93 -21.50 -7.54
CA ALA A 536 12.86 -22.86 -7.02
C ALA A 536 13.07 -23.90 -8.13
N GLY A 537 13.49 -25.10 -7.73
CA GLY A 537 13.66 -26.24 -8.61
C GLY A 537 15.00 -26.32 -9.35
N ASN A 538 15.97 -25.48 -9.00
CA ASN A 538 17.30 -25.47 -9.61
C ASN A 538 18.39 -25.85 -8.58
N ASN A 539 19.53 -26.33 -9.10
CA ASN A 539 20.74 -26.58 -8.34
C ASN A 539 21.70 -25.39 -8.45
N TYR A 540 22.11 -24.85 -7.30
CA TYR A 540 22.98 -23.68 -7.22
C TYR A 540 24.30 -24.00 -6.52
N GLY A 541 25.35 -23.29 -6.90
CA GLY A 541 26.60 -23.18 -6.17
C GLY A 541 26.65 -21.85 -5.42
N ILE A 542 27.19 -21.85 -4.21
CA ILE A 542 27.59 -20.63 -3.49
C ILE A 542 29.11 -20.62 -3.34
N SER A 543 29.70 -19.46 -3.59
CA SER A 543 31.12 -19.14 -3.51
C SER A 543 31.26 -17.94 -2.57
N VAL A 544 32.02 -18.08 -1.49
CA VAL A 544 32.18 -17.03 -0.46
C VAL A 544 33.66 -16.78 -0.22
N SER A 545 34.06 -15.52 -0.33
CA SER A 545 35.45 -15.09 -0.19
C SER A 545 35.57 -13.78 0.61
N ALA A 546 36.64 -13.66 1.40
CA ALA A 546 36.97 -12.45 2.14
C ALA A 546 38.48 -12.37 2.35
N ASP A 547 39.03 -11.15 2.37
CA ASP A 547 40.47 -10.93 2.55
C ASP A 547 40.96 -11.52 3.88
N GLY A 548 42.03 -12.32 3.83
CA GLY A 548 42.59 -12.99 5.00
C GLY A 548 41.84 -14.25 5.44
N TYR A 549 40.85 -14.72 4.67
CA TYR A 549 40.11 -15.96 4.94
C TYR A 549 40.30 -17.00 3.83
N LEU A 550 40.19 -18.26 4.22
CA LEU A 550 40.08 -19.38 3.29
C LEU A 550 38.74 -19.28 2.56
N PHE A 551 38.81 -19.47 1.24
CA PHE A 551 37.66 -19.55 0.37
C PHE A 551 36.71 -20.69 0.78
N HIS A 552 35.40 -20.43 0.73
CA HIS A 552 34.34 -21.44 0.95
C HIS A 552 33.49 -21.60 -0.30
N SER A 553 33.19 -22.84 -0.68
CA SER A 553 32.24 -23.12 -1.75
C SER A 553 31.51 -24.44 -1.54
N GLU A 554 30.24 -24.45 -1.89
CA GLU A 554 29.34 -25.61 -1.76
C GLU A 554 28.18 -25.53 -2.77
N ASN A 555 27.55 -26.66 -3.03
CA ASN A 555 26.33 -26.74 -3.84
C ASN A 555 25.10 -26.95 -2.94
N PHE A 556 23.96 -26.46 -3.39
CA PHE A 556 22.68 -26.65 -2.73
C PHE A 556 21.54 -26.75 -3.75
N ASP A 557 20.58 -27.61 -3.47
CA ASP A 557 19.35 -27.76 -4.24
C ASP A 557 18.24 -26.92 -3.62
N LEU A 558 17.52 -26.19 -4.46
CA LEU A 558 16.24 -25.58 -4.06
C LEU A 558 15.11 -26.46 -4.58
N PRO A 559 14.35 -27.15 -3.71
CA PRO A 559 13.30 -28.06 -4.15
C PRO A 559 12.19 -27.30 -4.90
N LYS A 560 11.58 -27.95 -5.88
CA LYS A 560 10.29 -27.50 -6.42
C LYS A 560 9.25 -27.65 -5.32
N GLY A 561 8.46 -26.60 -5.06
CA GLY A 561 7.41 -26.65 -4.06
C GLY A 561 6.33 -25.61 -4.32
N ASP A 562 5.17 -25.80 -3.69
CA ASP A 562 3.91 -25.12 -3.98
C ASP A 562 3.84 -23.67 -3.43
N GLY A 563 4.87 -22.86 -3.67
CA GLY A 563 4.79 -21.40 -3.55
C GLY A 563 5.57 -20.76 -2.40
N PHE A 564 5.74 -21.41 -1.25
CA PHE A 564 6.27 -20.74 -0.04
C PHE A 564 7.51 -21.39 0.58
N ASN A 565 8.71 -21.04 0.08
CA ASN A 565 9.97 -21.61 0.59
C ASN A 565 10.95 -20.55 1.09
N SER A 566 11.64 -20.87 2.18
CA SER A 566 12.83 -20.14 2.64
C SER A 566 13.89 -21.12 3.12
N VAL A 567 15.14 -20.84 2.77
CA VAL A 567 16.32 -21.62 3.14
C VAL A 567 17.28 -20.70 3.87
N THR A 568 17.78 -21.15 5.03
CA THR A 568 18.79 -20.42 5.80
C THR A 568 20.10 -21.19 5.77
N LYS A 569 21.19 -20.53 5.36
CA LYS A 569 22.53 -21.11 5.28
C LYS A 569 23.61 -20.15 5.78
N ASP A 570 24.09 -20.41 6.99
CA ASP A 570 25.23 -19.69 7.54
C ASP A 570 26.54 -20.26 7.00
N VAL A 571 27.50 -19.38 6.71
CA VAL A 571 28.82 -19.70 6.17
C VAL A 571 29.88 -19.25 7.17
N GLU A 572 30.69 -20.18 7.63
CA GLU A 572 31.78 -19.90 8.56
C GLU A 572 33.12 -19.92 7.83
N LEU A 573 33.78 -18.76 7.74
CA LEU A 573 35.08 -18.62 7.10
C LEU A 573 36.21 -18.80 8.12
N LYS A 574 37.25 -19.51 7.71
CA LYS A 574 38.45 -19.74 8.54
C LYS A 574 39.56 -18.77 8.15
N ASN A 575 40.11 -18.06 9.12
CA ASN A 575 41.25 -17.16 8.90
C ASN A 575 42.49 -17.93 8.40
N ILE A 576 43.24 -17.37 7.46
CA ILE A 576 44.44 -17.98 6.88
C ILE A 576 45.56 -18.00 7.93
N LYS A 577 45.87 -19.19 8.45
CA LYS A 577 47.02 -19.45 9.34
C LYS A 577 47.91 -20.56 8.80
N ILE A 578 49.21 -20.54 9.11
CA ILE A 578 50.17 -21.61 8.75
C ILE A 578 49.62 -22.97 9.21
N GLY A 579 49.49 -23.92 8.27
CA GLY A 579 48.91 -25.26 8.52
C GLY A 579 47.40 -25.40 8.26
N SER A 580 46.73 -24.38 7.72
CA SER A 580 45.30 -24.44 7.39
C SER A 580 45.04 -25.29 6.13
N ASN A 581 44.12 -26.26 6.23
CA ASN A 581 43.69 -27.11 5.12
C ASN A 581 42.31 -26.67 4.59
N ILE A 582 42.13 -26.64 3.25
CA ILE A 582 40.84 -26.43 2.58
C ILE A 582 40.32 -27.78 2.08
N ALA A 583 39.05 -28.08 2.36
CA ALA A 583 38.32 -29.16 1.68
C ALA A 583 37.57 -28.57 0.49
N LEU A 584 38.08 -28.78 -0.72
CA LEU A 584 37.35 -28.42 -1.94
C LEU A 584 36.24 -29.45 -2.16
N ARG A 585 35.00 -29.11 -1.81
CA ARG A 585 33.83 -29.99 -2.00
C ARG A 585 33.24 -29.94 -3.41
N ASN A 586 33.86 -29.17 -4.30
CA ASN A 586 33.39 -28.88 -5.67
C ASN A 586 34.38 -29.36 -6.76
N VAL A 587 35.24 -30.34 -6.47
CA VAL A 587 36.07 -31.00 -7.50
C VAL A 587 35.38 -32.26 -7.97
N PHE A 588 34.68 -32.18 -9.09
CA PHE A 588 34.19 -33.35 -9.81
C PHE A 588 35.28 -33.83 -10.77
N PHE A 589 35.79 -35.03 -10.57
CA PHE A 589 36.62 -35.68 -11.57
C PHE A 589 35.69 -36.29 -12.63
N ASN A 590 35.91 -35.95 -13.91
CA ASN A 590 35.30 -36.71 -15.02
C ASN A 590 35.75 -38.16 -14.89
N THR A 591 34.89 -39.01 -14.36
CA THR A 591 35.11 -40.45 -14.29
C THR A 591 34.26 -41.10 -15.37
N GLY A 592 34.94 -41.64 -16.39
CA GLY A 592 34.32 -42.34 -17.53
C GLY A 592 34.28 -41.49 -18.80
N LYS A 593 35.35 -41.60 -19.61
CA LYS A 593 35.25 -41.39 -21.07
C LYS A 593 34.78 -42.69 -21.70
#